data_AF-A0A4Q3R7F8-F1
#
_entry.id   AF-A0A4Q3R7F8-F1
#
_cell.length_a   1.000
_cell.length_b   1.000
_cell.length_c   1.000
_cell.angle_alpha   90.00
_cell.angle_beta   90.00
_cell.angle_gamma   90.00
#
_symmetry.space_group_name_H-M   'P 1'
#
loop_
_entity.id
_entity.type
_entity.pdbx_description
1 polymer ?
#
loop_
_entity_poly.entity_id
_entity_poly.type
_entity_poly.pdbx_seq_one_letter_code
_entity_poly.pdbx_strand_id
1 'polypeptide(L)'
;RLLTVDMTLKRAMQGRLNMMGAAMKVQGELMSIPEFGDEDETPFAQERKLIQGFKKAVLLTAGAAAQKLMMQLQNEQEILMNIADMSIDTFVAESLLHRVMKLSEQGGDPVYKDILNCFLYDAADRVLKNGKDAINAFSEGDEQRMILMGLRRFTKAQPFNSKEARRRIAAHLVNNNRYAL
;
A
#
# COMPACT_ATOMS: atom_id res chain seq x y z
N ARG A 1 -9.88 13.30 -0.55
CA ARG A 1 -9.17 12.65 -1.69
C ARG A 1 -8.29 13.65 -2.42
N LEU A 2 -8.84 14.61 -3.19
CA LEU A 2 -8.04 15.59 -3.95
C LEU A 2 -7.05 16.38 -3.09
N LEU A 3 -7.51 16.96 -1.96
CA LEU A 3 -6.64 17.73 -1.06
C LEU A 3 -5.51 16.90 -0.42
N THR A 4 -5.72 15.61 -0.23
CA THR A 4 -4.75 14.71 0.41
C THR A 4 -3.49 14.60 -0.44
N VAL A 5 -3.66 14.46 -1.74
CA VAL A 5 -2.53 14.34 -2.69
C VAL A 5 -2.00 15.72 -3.07
N ASP A 6 -2.89 16.68 -3.34
CA ASP A 6 -2.50 18.06 -3.71
C ASP A 6 -1.62 18.72 -2.63
N MET A 7 -2.01 18.67 -1.35
CA MET A 7 -1.18 19.23 -0.28
C MET A 7 0.16 18.51 -0.12
N THR A 8 0.21 17.19 -0.37
CA THR A 8 1.43 16.41 -0.22
C THR A 8 2.41 16.69 -1.36
N LEU A 9 1.91 16.79 -2.59
CA LEU A 9 2.69 17.22 -3.76
C LEU A 9 3.18 18.66 -3.61
N LYS A 10 2.32 19.59 -3.16
CA LYS A 10 2.72 20.98 -2.87
C LYS A 10 3.82 21.06 -1.81
N ARG A 11 3.72 20.28 -0.73
CA ARG A 11 4.79 20.19 0.29
C ARG A 11 6.08 19.62 -0.27
N ALA A 12 5.99 18.66 -1.19
CA ALA A 12 7.16 18.11 -1.86
C ALA A 12 7.85 19.11 -2.80
N MET A 13 7.07 19.86 -3.60
CA MET A 13 7.58 20.94 -4.46
C MET A 13 8.22 22.07 -3.66
N GLN A 14 7.70 22.36 -2.46
CA GLN A 14 8.26 23.33 -1.52
C GLN A 14 9.49 22.79 -0.75
N GLY A 15 9.97 21.58 -1.05
CA GLY A 15 11.11 20.96 -0.37
C GLY A 15 10.86 20.54 1.07
N ARG A 16 9.61 20.62 1.57
CA ARG A 16 9.25 20.21 2.94
C ARG A 16 9.13 18.70 3.10
N LEU A 17 9.05 17.97 1.99
CA LEU A 17 8.98 16.52 1.97
C LEU A 17 9.77 15.99 0.76
N ASN A 18 10.75 15.13 1.00
CA ASN A 18 11.59 14.57 -0.07
C ASN A 18 10.88 13.43 -0.83
N MET A 19 9.76 13.74 -1.49
CA MET A 19 8.96 12.76 -2.23
C MET A 19 9.68 12.32 -3.51
N MET A 20 10.22 13.28 -4.26
CA MET A 20 10.88 13.00 -5.55
C MET A 20 12.15 12.17 -5.37
N GLY A 21 12.97 12.46 -4.37
CA GLY A 21 14.16 11.66 -4.08
C GLY A 21 13.80 10.23 -3.64
N ALA A 22 12.71 10.06 -2.87
CA ALA A 22 12.22 8.73 -2.52
C ALA A 22 11.67 7.97 -3.74
N ALA A 23 10.92 8.63 -4.61
CA ALA A 23 10.41 8.03 -5.84
C ALA A 23 11.53 7.60 -6.80
N MET A 24 12.56 8.43 -6.98
CA MET A 24 13.75 8.08 -7.78
C MET A 24 14.49 6.86 -7.21
N LYS A 25 14.63 6.75 -5.89
CA LYS A 25 15.21 5.55 -5.25
C LYS A 25 14.39 4.31 -5.56
N VAL A 26 13.06 4.37 -5.41
CA VAL A 26 12.16 3.25 -5.71
C VAL A 26 12.24 2.85 -7.18
N GLN A 27 12.34 3.82 -8.10
CA GLN A 27 12.54 3.54 -9.52
C GLN A 27 13.90 2.87 -9.79
N GLY A 28 14.96 3.31 -9.10
CA GLY A 28 16.27 2.65 -9.14
C GLY A 28 16.23 1.19 -8.67
N GLU A 29 15.45 0.88 -7.64
CA GLU A 29 15.26 -0.50 -7.15
C GLU A 29 14.59 -1.44 -8.18
N LEU A 30 13.87 -0.90 -9.17
CA LEU A 30 13.29 -1.69 -10.26
C LEU A 30 14.34 -2.12 -11.29
N MET A 31 15.42 -1.34 -11.42
CA MET A 31 16.54 -1.61 -12.31
C MET A 31 17.57 -2.55 -11.68
N SER A 32 17.55 -2.68 -10.35
CA SER A 32 18.38 -3.65 -9.63
C SER A 32 17.74 -5.03 -9.60
N ILE A 33 18.59 -6.06 -9.63
CA ILE A 33 18.15 -7.45 -9.42
C ILE A 33 17.44 -7.55 -8.07
N PRO A 34 16.24 -8.16 -7.99
CA PRO A 34 15.60 -8.43 -6.72
C PRO A 34 16.52 -9.23 -5.79
N GLU A 35 16.85 -8.68 -4.63
CA GLU A 35 17.46 -9.48 -3.56
C GLU A 35 16.42 -10.47 -3.05
N PHE A 36 16.68 -11.75 -3.29
CA PHE A 36 16.00 -12.85 -2.62
C PHE A 36 16.76 -13.08 -1.31
N GLY A 37 16.46 -12.25 -0.31
CA GLY A 37 16.92 -12.50 1.05
C GLY A 37 16.17 -13.67 1.68
N ASP A 38 16.78 -14.27 2.70
CA ASP A 38 16.14 -15.29 3.54
C ASP A 38 14.79 -14.79 4.09
N GLU A 39 13.86 -15.71 4.31
CA GLU A 39 12.58 -15.37 4.94
C GLU A 39 12.85 -14.93 6.38
N ASP A 40 12.68 -13.62 6.63
CA ASP A 40 12.68 -13.08 7.98
C ASP A 40 11.48 -13.67 8.74
N GLU A 41 11.78 -14.56 9.69
CA GLU A 41 10.78 -15.25 10.52
C GLU A 41 10.37 -14.42 11.76
N THR A 42 10.87 -13.18 11.90
CA THR A 42 10.46 -12.33 13.02
C THR A 42 8.94 -12.04 12.98
N PRO A 43 8.29 -11.87 14.15
CA PRO A 43 6.87 -11.60 14.20
C PRO A 43 6.48 -10.39 13.34
N PHE A 44 5.47 -10.59 12.49
CA PHE A 44 4.94 -9.59 11.57
C PHE A 44 5.89 -9.15 10.44
N ALA A 45 6.98 -9.85 10.18
CA ALA A 45 7.94 -9.48 9.13
C ALA A 45 7.29 -9.41 7.73
N GLN A 46 6.43 -10.37 7.41
CA GLN A 46 5.75 -10.43 6.11
C GLN A 46 4.76 -9.28 5.93
N GLU A 47 4.00 -8.96 6.98
CA GLU A 47 3.03 -7.86 7.02
C GLU A 47 3.75 -6.51 6.89
N ARG A 48 4.88 -6.33 7.59
CA ARG A 48 5.74 -5.14 7.45
C ARG A 48 6.28 -5.00 6.03
N LYS A 49 6.77 -6.09 5.44
CA LYS A 49 7.30 -6.12 4.08
C LYS A 49 6.23 -5.75 3.06
N LEU A 50 5.01 -6.24 3.21
CA LEU A 50 3.90 -5.93 2.32
C LEU A 50 3.50 -4.45 2.40
N ILE A 51 3.41 -3.89 3.61
CA ILE A 51 3.11 -2.46 3.81
C ILE A 51 4.22 -1.56 3.25
N GLN A 52 5.49 -1.96 3.43
CA GLN A 52 6.61 -1.27 2.79
C GLN A 52 6.48 -1.32 1.26
N GLY A 53 5.99 -2.43 0.71
CA GLY A 53 5.60 -2.56 -0.68
C GLY A 53 4.53 -1.53 -1.07
N PHE A 54 3.43 -1.41 -0.31
CA PHE A 54 2.38 -0.42 -0.60
C PHE A 54 2.92 1.01 -0.64
N LYS A 55 3.81 1.38 0.28
CA LYS A 55 4.48 2.69 0.27
C LYS A 55 5.32 2.90 -0.99
N LYS A 56 6.08 1.89 -1.42
CA LYS A 56 6.84 1.93 -2.66
C LYS A 56 5.92 2.04 -3.89
N ALA A 57 4.79 1.34 -3.90
CA ALA A 57 3.79 1.43 -4.96
C ALA A 57 3.19 2.85 -5.08
N VAL A 58 2.86 3.48 -3.95
CA VAL A 58 2.38 4.88 -3.91
C VAL A 58 3.45 5.82 -4.45
N LEU A 59 4.70 5.72 -3.97
CA LEU A 59 5.80 6.58 -4.40
C LEU A 59 6.14 6.40 -5.89
N LEU A 60 6.15 5.16 -6.38
CA LEU A 60 6.38 4.84 -7.78
C LEU A 60 5.31 5.49 -8.67
N THR A 61 4.04 5.31 -8.30
CA THR A 61 2.90 5.81 -9.09
C THR A 61 2.84 7.34 -9.06
N ALA A 62 2.92 7.94 -7.87
CA ALA A 62 2.85 9.39 -7.70
C ALA A 62 4.07 10.11 -8.27
N GLY A 63 5.27 9.55 -8.12
CA GLY A 63 6.50 10.11 -8.67
C GLY A 63 6.49 10.09 -10.20
N ALA A 64 6.10 8.97 -10.80
CA ALA A 64 5.99 8.86 -12.26
C ALA A 64 4.89 9.80 -12.81
N ALA A 65 3.74 9.89 -12.16
CA ALA A 65 2.67 10.82 -12.54
C ALA A 65 3.14 12.28 -12.47
N ALA A 66 3.81 12.67 -11.38
CA ALA A 66 4.35 14.01 -11.20
C ALA A 66 5.43 14.35 -12.24
N GLN A 67 6.31 13.40 -12.58
CA GLN A 67 7.33 13.59 -13.60
C GLN A 67 6.74 13.71 -15.01
N LYS A 68 5.70 12.95 -15.32
CA LYS A 68 5.10 12.91 -16.66
C LYS A 68 4.16 14.08 -16.93
N LEU A 69 3.28 14.37 -15.96
CA LEU A 69 2.22 15.37 -16.10
C LEU A 69 2.63 16.74 -15.58
N MET A 70 3.65 16.82 -14.72
CA MET A 70 4.21 18.06 -14.19
C MET A 70 3.10 18.98 -13.64
N MET A 71 3.02 20.22 -14.13
CA MET A 71 2.02 21.21 -13.71
C MET A 71 0.58 20.85 -14.10
N GLN A 72 0.37 19.89 -15.01
CA GLN A 72 -0.96 19.45 -15.44
C GLN A 72 -1.57 18.42 -14.47
N LEU A 73 -0.76 17.77 -13.64
CA LEU A 73 -1.23 16.73 -12.71
C LEU A 73 -2.37 17.21 -11.80
N GLN A 74 -2.39 18.49 -11.43
CA GLN A 74 -3.45 19.07 -10.60
C GLN A 74 -4.85 19.03 -11.25
N ASN A 75 -4.91 18.95 -12.58
CA ASN A 75 -6.14 18.86 -13.35
C ASN A 75 -6.60 17.40 -13.55
N GLU A 76 -5.69 16.44 -13.38
CA GLU A 76 -5.95 15.00 -13.57
C GLU A 76 -6.54 14.38 -12.30
N GLN A 77 -7.80 14.70 -12.02
CA GLN A 77 -8.47 14.35 -10.76
C GLN A 77 -8.56 12.85 -10.53
N GLU A 78 -8.78 12.06 -11.59
CA GLU A 78 -8.90 10.62 -11.56
C GLU A 78 -7.58 9.96 -11.13
N ILE A 79 -6.46 10.45 -11.66
CA ILE A 79 -5.11 10.01 -11.28
C ILE A 79 -4.85 10.35 -9.81
N LEU A 80 -5.17 11.59 -9.41
CA LEU A 80 -5.04 12.02 -8.01
C LEU A 80 -5.91 11.21 -7.06
N MET A 81 -7.13 10.85 -7.45
CA MET A 81 -8.04 10.02 -6.66
C MET A 81 -7.49 8.61 -6.47
N ASN A 82 -6.97 7.99 -7.54
CA ASN A 82 -6.33 6.68 -7.45
C ASN A 82 -5.13 6.69 -6.50
N ILE A 83 -4.24 7.68 -6.62
CA ILE A 83 -3.08 7.83 -5.71
C ILE A 83 -3.56 8.09 -4.27
N ALA A 84 -4.63 8.87 -4.08
CA ALA A 84 -5.21 9.11 -2.76
C ALA A 84 -5.73 7.81 -2.14
N ASP A 85 -6.47 6.99 -2.90
CA ASP A 85 -7.04 5.74 -2.41
C ASP A 85 -5.93 4.71 -2.08
N MET A 86 -4.87 4.61 -2.90
CA MET A 86 -3.68 3.83 -2.55
C MET A 86 -3.04 4.30 -1.23
N SER A 87 -2.95 5.62 -1.04
CA SER A 87 -2.34 6.21 0.17
C SER A 87 -3.21 5.95 1.41
N ILE A 88 -4.53 6.00 1.27
CA ILE A 88 -5.49 5.70 2.35
C ILE A 88 -5.38 4.24 2.76
N ASP A 89 -5.41 3.30 1.80
CA ASP A 89 -5.27 1.87 2.10
C ASP A 89 -3.93 1.58 2.79
N THR A 90 -2.84 2.22 2.33
CA THR A 90 -1.52 2.10 2.95
C THR A 90 -1.51 2.61 4.39
N PHE A 91 -2.12 3.77 4.64
CA PHE A 91 -2.19 4.36 5.98
C PHE A 91 -3.02 3.51 6.95
N VAL A 92 -4.17 3.00 6.50
CA VAL A 92 -5.03 2.14 7.33
C VAL A 92 -4.33 0.81 7.61
N ALA A 93 -3.67 0.21 6.61
CA ALA A 93 -2.90 -1.02 6.77
C ALA A 93 -1.81 -0.87 7.84
N GLU A 94 -1.00 0.19 7.75
CA GLU A 94 0.09 0.45 8.70
C GLU A 94 -0.45 0.71 10.11
N SER A 95 -1.49 1.53 10.22
CA SER A 95 -2.13 1.83 11.50
C SER A 95 -2.69 0.57 12.17
N LEU A 96 -3.33 -0.31 11.38
CA LEU A 96 -3.85 -1.58 11.85
C LEU A 96 -2.74 -2.52 12.29
N LEU A 97 -1.65 -2.65 11.52
CA LEU A 97 -0.49 -3.45 11.89
C LEU A 97 0.06 -3.00 13.24
N HIS A 98 0.32 -1.72 13.42
CA HIS A 98 0.85 -1.20 14.70
C HIS A 98 -0.09 -1.47 15.88
N ARG A 99 -1.40 -1.34 15.68
CA ARG A 99 -2.38 -1.69 16.71
C ARG A 99 -2.34 -3.17 17.07
N VAL A 100 -2.32 -4.06 16.07
CA VAL A 100 -2.31 -5.51 16.29
C VAL A 100 -1.02 -5.98 16.92
N MET A 101 0.13 -5.40 16.55
CA MET A 101 1.40 -5.66 17.20
C MET A 101 1.35 -5.34 18.69
N LYS A 102 0.89 -4.14 19.04
CA LYS A 102 0.75 -3.72 20.44
C LYS A 102 -0.20 -4.61 21.24
N LEU A 103 -1.32 -5.02 20.64
CA LEU A 103 -2.26 -5.96 21.27
C LEU A 103 -1.64 -7.34 21.44
N SER A 104 -0.89 -7.82 20.46
CA SER A 104 -0.20 -9.11 20.53
C SER A 104 0.85 -9.15 21.65
N GLU A 105 1.59 -8.06 21.86
CA GLU A 105 2.54 -7.91 22.97
C GLU A 105 1.85 -7.96 24.34
N GLN A 106 0.57 -7.57 24.40
CA GLN A 106 -0.26 -7.60 25.61
C GLN A 106 -1.00 -8.93 25.80
N GLY A 107 -0.75 -9.95 24.97
CA GLY A 107 -1.47 -11.22 25.02
C GLY A 107 -2.91 -11.13 24.50
N GLY A 108 -3.18 -10.20 23.59
CA GLY A 108 -4.48 -10.01 22.97
C GLY A 108 -4.95 -11.20 22.14
N ASP A 109 -6.26 -11.24 21.88
CA ASP A 109 -6.94 -12.33 21.17
C ASP A 109 -6.36 -12.55 19.76
N PRO A 110 -6.12 -13.81 19.33
CA PRO A 110 -5.63 -14.12 17.98
C PRO A 110 -6.51 -13.60 16.85
N VAL A 111 -7.80 -13.29 17.10
CA VAL A 111 -8.72 -12.69 16.12
C VAL A 111 -8.19 -11.39 15.52
N TYR A 112 -7.36 -10.64 16.26
CA TYR A 112 -6.74 -9.41 15.76
C TYR A 112 -5.80 -9.67 14.57
N LYS A 113 -5.10 -10.80 14.57
CA LYS A 113 -4.24 -11.19 13.46
C LYS A 113 -5.05 -11.60 12.23
N ASP A 114 -6.19 -12.26 12.43
CA ASP A 114 -7.11 -12.57 11.32
C ASP A 114 -7.65 -11.30 10.66
N ILE A 115 -8.00 -10.28 11.45
CA ILE A 115 -8.47 -8.97 10.95
C ILE A 115 -7.39 -8.29 10.13
N LEU A 116 -6.17 -8.21 10.66
CA LEU A 116 -5.02 -7.65 9.94
C LEU A 116 -4.81 -8.35 8.60
N ASN A 117 -4.77 -9.67 8.59
CA ASN A 117 -4.48 -10.44 7.39
C ASN A 117 -5.59 -10.32 6.34
N CYS A 118 -6.87 -10.31 6.77
CA CYS A 118 -7.98 -10.02 5.86
C CYS A 118 -7.84 -8.64 5.22
N PHE A 119 -7.53 -7.62 6.03
CA PHE A 119 -7.40 -6.26 5.54
C PHE A 119 -6.22 -6.13 4.56
N LEU A 120 -5.04 -6.64 4.93
CA LEU A 120 -3.84 -6.57 4.10
C LEU A 120 -4.02 -7.28 2.76
N TYR A 121 -4.66 -8.45 2.78
CA TYR A 121 -4.94 -9.21 1.56
C TYR A 121 -5.84 -8.42 0.61
N ASP A 122 -6.97 -7.89 1.08
CA ASP A 122 -7.88 -7.11 0.24
C ASP A 122 -7.28 -5.75 -0.16
N ALA A 123 -6.49 -5.12 0.72
CA ALA A 123 -5.82 -3.85 0.44
C ALA A 123 -4.76 -3.98 -0.65
N ALA A 124 -4.04 -5.10 -0.71
CA ALA A 124 -3.06 -5.37 -1.76
C ALA A 124 -3.70 -5.27 -3.16
N ASP A 125 -4.86 -5.88 -3.34
CA ASP A 125 -5.59 -5.84 -4.61
C ASP A 125 -6.14 -4.45 -4.93
N ARG A 126 -6.65 -3.71 -3.93
CA ARG A 126 -7.11 -2.33 -4.13
C ARG A 126 -5.96 -1.39 -4.52
N VAL A 127 -4.81 -1.48 -3.83
CA VAL A 127 -3.62 -0.69 -4.16
C VAL A 127 -3.11 -1.03 -5.56
N LEU A 128 -3.07 -2.31 -5.93
CA LEU A 128 -2.71 -2.75 -7.28
C LEU A 128 -3.66 -2.21 -8.34
N LYS A 129 -4.98 -2.30 -8.10
CA LYS A 129 -6.01 -1.84 -9.04
C LYS A 129 -5.92 -0.33 -9.27
N ASN A 130 -5.90 0.45 -8.19
CA ASN A 130 -5.82 1.92 -8.28
C ASN A 130 -4.50 2.38 -8.92
N GLY A 131 -3.37 1.76 -8.57
CA GLY A 131 -2.09 2.06 -9.19
C GLY A 131 -2.06 1.74 -10.68
N LYS A 132 -2.64 0.59 -11.08
CA LYS A 132 -2.73 0.19 -12.48
C LYS A 132 -3.58 1.17 -13.29
N ASP A 133 -4.72 1.59 -12.73
CA ASP A 133 -5.61 2.54 -13.40
C ASP A 133 -4.95 3.92 -13.55
N ALA A 134 -4.24 4.39 -12.53
CA ALA A 134 -3.46 5.62 -12.62
C ALA A 134 -2.36 5.53 -13.69
N ILE A 135 -1.50 4.51 -13.64
CA ILE A 135 -0.37 4.35 -14.57
C ILE A 135 -0.84 4.26 -16.02
N ASN A 136 -1.93 3.54 -16.26
CA ASN A 136 -2.51 3.40 -17.60
C ASN A 136 -3.09 4.71 -18.16
N ALA A 137 -3.38 5.70 -17.31
CA ALA A 137 -3.91 6.97 -17.74
C ALA A 137 -2.84 7.98 -18.18
N PHE A 138 -1.57 7.81 -17.77
CA PHE A 138 -0.50 8.78 -18.07
C PHE A 138 0.76 8.19 -18.75
N SER A 139 0.88 6.87 -18.87
CA SER A 139 2.08 6.24 -19.43
C SER A 139 1.74 5.14 -20.43
N GLU A 140 2.60 4.98 -21.43
CA GLU A 140 2.47 4.01 -22.53
C GLU A 140 3.81 3.34 -22.83
N GLY A 141 3.79 2.27 -23.65
CA GLY A 141 4.99 1.61 -24.15
C GLY A 141 5.80 0.90 -23.07
N ASP A 142 7.13 0.89 -23.24
CA ASP A 142 8.02 0.12 -22.37
C ASP A 142 8.15 0.74 -20.97
N GLU A 143 8.07 2.07 -20.86
CA GLU A 143 8.04 2.76 -19.57
C GLU A 143 6.84 2.29 -18.74
N GLN A 144 5.64 2.26 -19.33
CA GLN A 144 4.43 1.77 -18.67
C GLN A 144 4.57 0.33 -18.19
N ARG A 145 5.09 -0.56 -19.04
CA ARG A 145 5.30 -1.98 -18.70
C ARG A 145 6.22 -2.13 -17.50
N MET A 146 7.31 -1.35 -17.47
CA MET A 146 8.27 -1.35 -16.36
C MET A 146 7.62 -0.90 -15.05
N ILE A 147 6.88 0.22 -15.06
CA ILE A 147 6.22 0.74 -13.85
C ILE A 147 5.15 -0.25 -13.36
N LEU A 148 4.35 -0.83 -14.26
CA LEU A 148 3.34 -1.83 -13.93
C LEU A 148 3.94 -3.12 -13.33
N MET A 149 5.11 -3.54 -13.81
CA MET A 149 5.84 -4.68 -13.23
C MET A 149 6.27 -4.37 -11.79
N GLY A 150 6.82 -3.18 -11.55
CA GLY A 150 7.18 -2.72 -10.21
C GLY A 150 5.97 -2.68 -9.26
N LEU A 151 4.86 -2.12 -9.73
CA LEU A 151 3.61 -2.08 -8.98
C LEU A 151 3.15 -3.48 -8.56
N ARG A 152 3.12 -4.45 -9.49
CA ARG A 152 2.73 -5.84 -9.19
C ARG A 152 3.68 -6.49 -8.17
N ARG A 153 4.98 -6.24 -8.28
CA ARG A 153 5.98 -6.76 -7.32
C ARG A 153 5.73 -6.23 -5.91
N PHE A 154 5.46 -4.94 -5.77
CA PHE A 154 5.28 -4.28 -4.47
C PHE A 154 3.93 -4.58 -3.80
N THR A 155 2.93 -5.03 -4.57
CA THR A 155 1.57 -5.33 -4.07
C THR A 155 1.29 -6.82 -3.98
N LYS A 156 2.31 -7.68 -4.13
CA LYS A 156 2.14 -9.13 -4.09
C LYS A 156 1.91 -9.62 -2.66
N ALA A 157 0.64 -9.81 -2.28
CA ALA A 157 0.27 -10.51 -1.06
C ALA A 157 0.45 -12.04 -1.19
N GLN A 158 0.75 -12.71 -0.08
CA GLN A 158 0.79 -14.18 -0.04
C GLN A 158 -0.63 -14.76 -0.12
N PRO A 159 -0.78 -15.99 -0.65
CA PRO A 159 -2.08 -16.68 -0.63
C PRO A 159 -2.63 -16.77 0.80
N PHE A 160 -3.88 -16.34 0.97
CA PHE A 160 -4.52 -16.27 2.28
C PHE A 160 -5.97 -16.75 2.20
N ASN A 161 -6.35 -17.67 3.11
CA ASN A 161 -7.73 -18.16 3.20
C ASN A 161 -8.60 -17.18 3.99
N SER A 162 -9.02 -16.11 3.31
CA SER A 162 -9.85 -15.06 3.90
C SER A 162 -11.23 -15.54 4.33
N LYS A 163 -11.75 -16.64 3.75
CA LYS A 163 -13.04 -17.24 4.14
C LYS A 163 -13.00 -17.75 5.58
N GLU A 164 -12.00 -18.56 5.93
CA GLU A 164 -11.90 -19.13 7.28
C GLU A 164 -11.53 -18.07 8.33
N ALA A 165 -10.67 -17.10 7.97
CA ALA A 165 -10.36 -15.98 8.86
C ALA A 165 -11.61 -15.13 9.17
N ARG A 166 -12.40 -14.76 8.16
CA ARG A 166 -13.66 -14.03 8.36
C ARG A 166 -14.68 -14.82 9.20
N ARG A 167 -14.71 -16.15 9.10
CA ARG A 167 -15.56 -17.00 9.96
C ARG A 167 -15.13 -16.96 11.43
N ARG A 168 -13.82 -17.02 11.72
CA ARG A 168 -13.30 -16.88 13.10
C ARG A 168 -13.64 -15.50 13.68
N ILE A 169 -13.46 -14.44 12.89
CA ILE A 169 -13.85 -13.06 13.28
C ILE A 169 -15.35 -12.99 13.59
N ALA A 170 -16.20 -13.54 12.70
CA ALA A 170 -17.65 -13.55 12.90
C ALA A 170 -18.05 -14.33 14.16
N ALA A 171 -17.48 -15.52 14.39
CA ALA A 171 -17.75 -16.31 15.58
C ALA A 171 -17.38 -15.56 16.87
N HIS A 172 -16.22 -14.87 16.89
CA HIS A 172 -15.80 -14.04 18.01
C HIS A 172 -16.81 -12.93 18.32
N LEU A 173 -17.27 -12.22 17.29
CA LEU A 173 -18.25 -11.14 17.44
C LEU A 173 -19.62 -11.65 17.92
N VAL A 174 -20.10 -12.77 17.36
CA VAL A 174 -21.39 -13.38 17.74
C VAL A 174 -21.36 -13.85 19.19
N ASN A 175 -20.28 -14.51 19.62
CA ASN A 175 -20.14 -14.98 21.01
C ASN A 175 -20.17 -13.84 22.02
N ASN A 176 -19.70 -12.65 21.63
CA ASN A 176 -19.69 -11.46 22.49
C ASN A 176 -20.94 -10.57 22.33
N ASN A 177 -21.78 -10.84 21.33
CA ASN A 177 -22.99 -10.07 20.97
C ASN A 177 -22.77 -8.55 20.88
N ARG A 178 -21.57 -8.11 20.48
CA ARG A 178 -21.19 -6.71 20.30
C ARG A 178 -19.95 -6.62 19.42
N TYR A 179 -19.60 -5.39 19.00
CA TYR A 179 -18.31 -5.13 18.38
C TYR A 179 -17.19 -5.21 19.44
N ALA A 180 -16.68 -6.41 19.68
CA ALA A 180 -15.68 -6.73 20.71
C ALA A 180 -14.26 -6.89 20.11
N LEU A 181 -13.81 -5.84 19.41
CA LEU A 181 -12.51 -5.75 18.69
C LEU A 181 -11.75 -4.44 19.05
#